data_AF-A0A7V6J147-F1
#
_entry.id   AF-A0A7V6J147-F1
#
_cell.length_a   1.000
_cell.length_b   1.000
_cell.length_c   1.000
_cell.angle_alpha   90.00
_cell.angle_beta   90.00
_cell.angle_gamma   90.00
#
_symmetry.space_group_name_H-M   'P 1'
#
loop_
_entity.id
_entity.type
_entity.pdbx_description
1 polymer ?
#
loop_
_entity_poly.entity_id
_entity_poly.type
_entity_poly.pdbx_seq_one_letter_code
_entity_poly.pdbx_strand_id
1 'polypeptide(L)'
;MSKEMGCYGCGQSLQDTDEKMPGYVPSKVLENKDSILCQRCFRLQHYNTNSEFENLIDEDYKKILENITKLDALLVYVIDIFNFEASVIKDLHKYTKGKDLMVLVNKKDILPTSIKDNKIITWVQERLTDLKITNVSDIIITSGQTNYNIDLIIDKINKYRSKKDVYIIGNANVGKSTFINSLLRNYSNETSHFITTSYFPGTTLNVIKIPLDNKSFVYDTPGIIMNDLMWSVVEPKLLRYILPQKEIKPVNFQLRSGQSLLLGGLAIFDFVEGDNTDFTCYFSNYVDIKRSKLEKSSNTFDNLIKNNNTRPYTRSINTVNDLVGVEVDLNLNDKIDVVISGYGWISFIKSNQKINLRLPKGVSYRVRKALI
;
A
#
# COMPACT_ATOMS: atom_id res chain seq x y z
N MET A 1 -33.25 21.85 -28.06
CA MET A 1 -32.67 21.67 -26.71
C MET A 1 -31.41 20.85 -26.87
N SER A 2 -30.24 21.48 -26.79
CA SER A 2 -28.95 20.78 -26.81
C SER A 2 -28.88 19.84 -25.60
N LYS A 3 -28.68 18.55 -25.86
CA LYS A 3 -28.55 17.53 -24.82
C LYS A 3 -27.31 17.88 -23.99
N GLU A 4 -27.48 18.28 -22.73
CA GLU A 4 -26.34 18.49 -21.83
C GLU A 4 -25.55 17.18 -21.74
N MET A 5 -24.28 17.24 -22.14
CA MET A 5 -23.40 16.08 -22.18
C MET A 5 -22.85 15.87 -20.77
N GLY A 6 -23.32 14.84 -20.07
CA GLY A 6 -22.88 14.52 -18.72
C GLY A 6 -21.66 13.61 -18.70
N CYS A 7 -20.79 13.79 -17.70
CA CYS A 7 -19.70 12.87 -17.41
C CYS A 7 -20.28 11.50 -17.03
N TYR A 8 -19.90 10.43 -17.74
CA TYR A 8 -20.45 9.10 -17.43
C TYR A 8 -19.97 8.54 -16.07
N GLY A 9 -18.88 9.08 -15.52
CA GLY A 9 -18.33 8.66 -14.23
C GLY A 9 -19.03 9.26 -13.01
N CYS A 10 -19.35 10.56 -13.03
CA CYS A 10 -19.94 11.28 -11.88
C CYS A 10 -21.27 11.98 -12.15
N GLY A 11 -21.78 11.93 -13.38
CA GLY A 11 -23.04 12.56 -13.78
C GLY A 11 -23.03 14.09 -13.89
N GLN A 12 -21.91 14.76 -13.58
CA GLN A 12 -21.79 16.22 -13.68
C GLN A 12 -21.81 16.68 -15.15
N SER A 13 -22.43 17.83 -15.42
CA SER A 13 -22.42 18.46 -16.74
C SER A 13 -20.98 18.78 -17.17
N LEU A 14 -20.61 18.39 -18.39
CA LEU A 14 -19.26 18.60 -18.90
C LEU A 14 -19.06 20.07 -19.29
N GLN A 15 -17.87 20.59 -18.99
CA GLN A 15 -17.44 21.95 -19.32
C GLN A 15 -15.94 21.97 -19.65
N ASP A 16 -15.48 22.94 -20.42
CA ASP A 16 -14.06 23.15 -20.77
C ASP A 16 -13.54 24.55 -20.44
N THR A 17 -14.28 25.29 -19.63
CA THR A 17 -14.01 26.69 -19.32
C THR A 17 -13.13 26.87 -18.08
N ASP A 18 -13.26 26.02 -17.06
CA ASP A 18 -12.50 26.14 -15.81
C ASP A 18 -11.99 24.78 -15.32
N GLU A 19 -10.68 24.57 -15.36
CA GLU A 19 -10.01 23.34 -14.91
C GLU A 19 -10.31 22.98 -13.45
N LYS A 20 -10.63 23.96 -12.60
CA LYS A 20 -10.88 23.74 -11.17
C LYS A 20 -12.32 23.37 -10.86
N MET A 21 -13.25 23.55 -11.79
CA MET A 21 -14.67 23.31 -11.55
C MET A 21 -15.08 21.87 -11.91
N PRO A 22 -16.07 21.29 -11.21
CA PRO A 22 -16.59 19.97 -11.55
C PRO A 22 -17.01 19.87 -13.02
N GLY A 23 -16.82 18.69 -13.62
CA GLY A 23 -17.19 18.47 -15.02
C GLY A 23 -16.13 18.91 -16.04
N TYR A 24 -14.99 19.48 -15.61
CA TYR A 24 -13.96 19.94 -16.55
C TYR A 24 -13.44 18.83 -17.48
N VAL A 25 -13.28 19.14 -18.76
CA VAL A 25 -12.58 18.36 -19.77
C VAL A 25 -11.82 19.29 -20.71
N PRO A 26 -10.65 18.90 -21.25
CA PRO A 26 -10.01 19.69 -22.30
C PRO A 26 -10.92 19.78 -23.54
N SER A 27 -10.97 20.94 -24.22
CA SER A 27 -11.88 21.16 -25.37
C SER A 27 -11.77 20.09 -26.47
N LYS A 28 -10.56 19.56 -26.70
CA LYS A 28 -10.32 18.46 -27.67
C LYS A 28 -11.04 17.15 -27.33
N VAL A 29 -11.41 16.96 -26.06
CA VAL A 29 -12.11 15.76 -25.57
C VAL A 29 -13.62 15.91 -25.68
N LEU A 30 -14.16 17.13 -25.60
CA LEU A 30 -15.59 17.42 -25.84
C LEU A 30 -16.04 17.11 -27.26
N GLU A 31 -15.12 17.16 -28.22
CA GLU A 31 -15.40 16.86 -29.63
C GLU A 31 -15.67 15.35 -29.88
N ASN A 32 -15.29 14.46 -28.94
CA ASN A 32 -15.56 13.03 -29.03
C ASN A 32 -16.96 12.69 -28.49
N LYS A 33 -17.83 12.13 -29.33
CA LYS A 33 -19.26 11.94 -29.01
C LYS A 33 -19.60 10.72 -28.15
N ASP A 34 -18.64 9.88 -27.82
CA ASP A 34 -18.87 8.66 -27.04
C ASP A 34 -18.20 8.73 -25.67
N SER A 35 -19.01 8.57 -24.61
CA SER A 35 -18.62 8.38 -23.21
C SER A 35 -17.40 9.19 -22.75
N ILE A 36 -17.61 10.46 -22.40
CA ILE A 36 -16.55 11.34 -21.89
C ILE A 36 -16.48 11.28 -20.35
N LEU A 37 -15.26 11.15 -19.80
CA LEU A 37 -14.99 11.41 -18.39
C LEU A 37 -14.51 12.83 -18.18
N CYS A 38 -15.02 13.48 -17.14
CA CYS A 38 -14.39 14.67 -16.59
C CYS A 38 -12.97 14.35 -16.10
N GLN A 39 -12.10 15.36 -16.11
CA GLN A 39 -10.70 15.25 -15.71
C GLN A 39 -10.55 14.61 -14.32
N ARG A 40 -11.46 14.91 -13.39
CA ARG A 40 -11.50 14.26 -12.07
C ARG A 40 -11.76 12.75 -12.19
N CYS A 41 -12.81 12.33 -12.88
CA CYS A 41 -13.13 10.90 -13.07
C CYS A 41 -12.06 10.18 -13.88
N PHE A 42 -11.46 10.83 -14.87
CA PHE A 42 -10.33 10.32 -15.63
C PHE A 42 -9.10 10.12 -14.73
N ARG A 43 -8.78 11.09 -13.86
CA ARG A 43 -7.69 10.96 -12.88
C ARG A 43 -7.96 9.87 -11.85
N LEU A 44 -9.21 9.72 -11.40
CA LEU A 44 -9.63 8.63 -10.53
C LEU A 44 -9.44 7.26 -11.19
N GLN A 45 -9.77 7.13 -12.47
CA GLN A 45 -9.60 5.86 -13.20
C GLN A 45 -8.14 5.53 -13.54
N HIS A 46 -7.32 6.53 -13.90
CA HIS A 46 -5.99 6.29 -14.47
C HIS A 46 -4.82 6.59 -13.53
N TYR A 47 -4.99 7.49 -12.56
CA TYR A 47 -3.87 8.01 -11.78
C TYR A 47 -3.97 7.75 -10.27
N ASN A 48 -5.08 7.22 -9.74
CA ASN A 48 -5.28 7.02 -8.28
C ASN A 48 -4.89 8.27 -7.45
N THR A 49 -4.92 9.47 -8.04
CA THR A 49 -4.53 10.70 -7.35
C THR A 49 -5.75 11.30 -6.69
N ASN A 50 -6.02 10.83 -5.48
CA ASN A 50 -6.93 11.47 -4.54
C ASN A 50 -6.19 12.58 -3.78
N SER A 51 -5.89 13.68 -4.46
CA SER A 51 -5.33 14.88 -3.82
C SER A 51 -6.34 15.63 -2.94
N GLU A 52 -7.63 15.24 -2.95
CA GLU A 52 -8.69 15.85 -2.12
C GLU A 52 -8.92 15.12 -0.79
N PHE A 53 -8.34 13.94 -0.59
CA PHE A 53 -8.52 13.13 0.63
C PHE A 53 -7.28 13.13 1.55
N GLU A 54 -6.31 14.00 1.27
CA GLU A 54 -5.05 14.11 2.02
C GLU A 54 -5.24 14.52 3.49
N ASN A 55 -6.45 14.91 3.89
CA ASN A 55 -6.85 15.21 5.27
C ASN A 55 -8.05 14.39 5.75
N LEU A 56 -8.12 13.09 5.44
CA LEU A 56 -9.04 12.22 6.18
C LEU A 56 -8.55 12.08 7.62
N ILE A 57 -9.13 12.90 8.48
CA ILE A 57 -8.94 12.87 9.93
C ILE A 57 -9.31 11.46 10.41
N ASP A 58 -8.48 10.89 11.28
CA ASP A 58 -8.68 9.59 11.95
C ASP A 58 -10.14 9.34 12.42
N GLU A 59 -10.91 10.39 12.68
CA GLU A 59 -12.30 10.34 13.14
C GLU A 59 -13.28 9.71 12.14
N ASP A 60 -13.27 10.10 10.85
CA ASP A 60 -14.23 9.54 9.89
C ASP A 60 -13.92 8.07 9.60
N TYR A 61 -12.65 7.71 9.60
CA TYR A 61 -12.24 6.32 9.48
C TYR A 61 -12.59 5.51 10.74
N LYS A 62 -12.41 6.08 11.93
CA LYS A 62 -12.85 5.47 13.18
C LYS A 62 -14.35 5.22 13.17
N LYS A 63 -15.17 6.14 12.65
CA LYS A 63 -16.61 5.93 12.45
C LYS A 63 -16.89 4.78 11.47
N ILE A 64 -16.12 4.64 10.39
CA ILE A 64 -16.22 3.47 9.49
C ILE A 64 -16.00 2.18 10.27
N LEU A 65 -14.89 2.09 11.00
CA LEU A 65 -14.54 0.91 11.79
C LEU A 65 -15.56 0.61 12.91
N GLU A 66 -16.07 1.64 13.59
CA GLU A 66 -17.11 1.50 14.59
C GLU A 66 -18.42 0.99 13.98
N ASN A 67 -18.80 1.46 12.81
CA ASN A 67 -19.99 0.96 12.13
C ASN A 67 -19.79 -0.46 11.57
N ILE A 68 -18.57 -0.84 11.17
CA ILE A 68 -18.24 -2.22 10.79
C ILE A 68 -18.60 -3.21 11.92
N THR A 69 -18.42 -2.82 13.19
CA THR A 69 -18.82 -3.68 14.34
C THR A 69 -20.32 -4.02 14.35
N LYS A 70 -21.16 -3.19 13.72
CA LYS A 70 -22.63 -3.36 13.70
C LYS A 70 -23.13 -4.14 12.49
N LEU A 71 -22.29 -4.33 11.46
CA LEU A 71 -22.70 -4.98 10.20
C LEU A 71 -22.75 -6.50 10.35
N ASP A 72 -23.84 -7.14 9.90
CA ASP A 72 -23.87 -8.59 9.72
C ASP A 72 -23.39 -8.94 8.30
N ALA A 73 -22.06 -8.98 8.13
CA ALA A 73 -21.40 -9.11 6.84
C ALA A 73 -20.06 -9.83 6.95
N LEU A 74 -19.58 -10.38 5.83
CA LEU A 74 -18.20 -10.88 5.71
C LEU A 74 -17.25 -9.69 5.58
N LEU A 75 -16.18 -9.69 6.37
CA LEU A 75 -15.10 -8.71 6.23
C LEU A 75 -13.96 -9.34 5.42
N VAL A 76 -13.56 -8.67 4.34
CA VAL A 76 -12.41 -9.05 3.52
C VAL A 76 -11.32 -8.01 3.75
N TYR A 77 -10.29 -8.40 4.49
CA TYR A 77 -9.19 -7.50 4.85
C TYR A 77 -8.00 -7.68 3.91
N VAL A 78 -7.71 -6.65 3.13
CA VAL A 78 -6.63 -6.65 2.14
C VAL A 78 -5.36 -6.04 2.73
N ILE A 79 -4.26 -6.78 2.64
CA ILE A 79 -2.92 -6.40 3.13
C ILE A 79 -1.93 -6.48 1.96
N ASP A 80 -1.03 -5.52 1.82
CA ASP A 80 0.11 -5.61 0.90
C ASP A 80 1.28 -6.31 1.59
N ILE A 81 1.72 -7.45 1.04
CA ILE A 81 2.79 -8.26 1.66
C ILE A 81 4.15 -7.56 1.68
N PHE A 82 4.44 -6.73 0.67
CA PHE A 82 5.69 -5.97 0.62
C PHE A 82 5.71 -4.89 1.70
N ASN A 83 4.58 -4.22 1.91
CA ASN A 83 4.40 -3.18 2.93
C ASN A 83 3.49 -3.62 4.08
N PHE A 84 3.72 -4.81 4.65
CA PHE A 84 2.83 -5.39 5.67
C PHE A 84 2.55 -4.43 6.83
N GLU A 85 3.60 -3.88 7.46
CA GLU A 85 3.46 -3.00 8.64
C GLU A 85 2.66 -1.73 8.33
N ALA A 86 2.78 -1.20 7.12
CA ALA A 86 2.02 -0.04 6.65
C ALA A 86 0.61 -0.39 6.13
N SER A 87 0.31 -1.67 6.01
CA SER A 87 -1.01 -2.18 5.60
C SER A 87 -1.88 -2.57 6.78
N VAL A 88 -1.28 -2.68 7.97
CA VAL A 88 -1.96 -3.03 9.21
C VAL A 88 -2.84 -1.88 9.68
N ILE A 89 -4.13 -2.14 9.86
CA ILE A 89 -5.06 -1.21 10.48
C ILE A 89 -4.82 -1.27 11.99
N LYS A 90 -4.45 -0.13 12.59
CA LYS A 90 -4.23 -0.04 14.04
C LYS A 90 -5.50 -0.45 14.79
N ASP A 91 -5.32 -1.28 15.82
CA ASP A 91 -6.42 -1.74 16.69
C ASP A 91 -7.56 -2.47 15.97
N LEU A 92 -7.33 -3.02 14.76
CA LEU A 92 -8.38 -3.70 13.99
C LEU A 92 -9.12 -4.78 14.79
N HIS A 93 -8.41 -5.51 15.65
CA HIS A 93 -8.97 -6.53 16.55
C HIS A 93 -10.12 -6.02 17.43
N LYS A 94 -10.15 -4.72 17.79
CA LYS A 94 -11.23 -4.11 18.56
C LYS A 94 -12.53 -4.01 17.75
N TYR A 95 -12.41 -3.92 16.43
CA TYR A 95 -13.52 -3.68 15.50
C TYR A 95 -14.00 -4.95 14.79
N THR A 96 -13.14 -5.97 14.68
CA THR A 96 -13.47 -7.23 14.00
C THR A 96 -13.90 -8.34 14.95
N LYS A 97 -13.91 -8.11 16.27
CA LYS A 97 -14.27 -9.15 17.25
C LYS A 97 -15.66 -9.71 16.97
N GLY A 98 -15.77 -11.04 16.83
CA GLY A 98 -17.02 -11.73 16.53
C GLY A 98 -17.51 -11.60 15.08
N LYS A 99 -16.67 -11.10 14.17
CA LYS A 99 -16.92 -11.07 12.72
C LYS A 99 -16.18 -12.18 12.01
N ASP A 100 -16.73 -12.65 10.89
CA ASP A 100 -16.02 -13.48 9.94
C ASP A 100 -15.03 -12.60 9.16
N LEU A 101 -13.73 -12.83 9.37
CA LEU A 101 -12.65 -12.04 8.77
C LEU A 101 -11.82 -12.92 7.84
N MET A 102 -11.92 -12.67 6.55
CA MET A 102 -11.07 -13.28 5.55
C MET A 102 -9.92 -12.32 5.19
N VAL A 103 -8.68 -12.80 5.20
CA VAL A 103 -7.50 -11.97 4.90
C VAL A 103 -7.00 -12.27 3.50
N LEU A 104 -6.85 -11.22 2.68
CA LEU A 104 -6.22 -11.26 1.37
C LEU A 104 -4.81 -10.66 1.45
N VAL A 105 -3.82 -11.50 1.24
CA VAL A 105 -2.40 -11.10 1.18
C VAL A 105 -2.06 -10.79 -0.28
N ASN A 106 -2.16 -9.51 -0.63
CA ASN A 106 -2.04 -9.02 -1.99
C ASN A 106 -0.58 -8.71 -2.38
N LYS A 107 -0.38 -8.52 -3.68
CA LYS A 107 0.89 -8.19 -4.34
C LYS A 107 1.95 -9.27 -4.23
N LYS A 108 1.54 -10.55 -4.26
CA LYS A 108 2.47 -11.69 -4.31
C LYS A 108 3.50 -11.59 -5.44
N ASP A 109 3.10 -10.99 -6.56
CA ASP A 109 3.94 -10.76 -7.75
C ASP A 109 5.16 -9.86 -7.49
N ILE A 110 5.14 -9.07 -6.41
CA ILE A 110 6.28 -8.25 -6.00
C ILE A 110 7.37 -9.08 -5.34
N LEU A 111 7.01 -10.17 -4.65
CA LEU A 111 7.98 -10.99 -3.94
C LEU A 111 8.71 -11.95 -4.88
N PRO A 112 9.96 -12.34 -4.55
CA PRO A 112 10.66 -13.40 -5.27
C PRO A 112 9.79 -14.65 -5.47
N THR A 113 9.76 -15.13 -6.71
CA THR A 113 8.97 -16.31 -7.14
C THR A 113 9.36 -17.58 -6.38
N SER A 114 10.59 -17.66 -5.86
CA SER A 114 11.08 -18.75 -5.02
C SER A 114 10.38 -18.88 -3.67
N ILE A 115 9.70 -17.83 -3.19
CA ILE A 115 8.99 -17.85 -1.91
C ILE A 115 7.63 -18.53 -2.09
N LYS A 116 7.47 -19.66 -1.39
CA LYS A 116 6.25 -20.46 -1.40
C LYS A 116 5.13 -19.81 -0.57
N ASP A 117 3.90 -19.94 -1.04
CA ASP A 117 2.71 -19.39 -0.40
C ASP A 117 2.55 -19.82 1.06
N ASN A 118 2.78 -21.10 1.38
CA ASN A 118 2.67 -21.59 2.77
C ASN A 118 3.60 -20.85 3.74
N LYS A 119 4.80 -20.45 3.29
CA LYS A 119 5.73 -19.67 4.12
C LYS A 119 5.17 -18.27 4.38
N ILE A 120 4.60 -17.63 3.36
CA ILE A 120 3.97 -16.31 3.49
C ILE A 120 2.75 -16.39 4.40
N ILE A 121 1.88 -17.39 4.20
CA ILE A 121 0.67 -17.60 5.02
C ILE A 121 1.07 -17.80 6.49
N THR A 122 2.04 -18.67 6.76
CA THR A 122 2.51 -18.91 8.14
C THR A 122 3.04 -17.63 8.78
N TRP A 123 3.89 -16.90 8.05
CA TRP A 123 4.43 -15.63 8.53
C TRP A 123 3.33 -14.60 8.79
N VAL A 124 2.37 -14.42 7.86
CA VAL A 124 1.24 -13.50 8.04
C VAL A 124 0.38 -13.92 9.24
N GLN A 125 0.13 -15.21 9.42
CA GLN A 125 -0.66 -15.72 10.54
C GLN A 125 0.01 -15.42 11.89
N GLU A 126 1.34 -15.60 12.00
CA GLU A 126 2.10 -15.20 13.18
C GLU A 126 1.95 -13.69 13.44
N ARG A 127 2.12 -12.86 12.41
CA ARG A 127 2.00 -11.40 12.54
C ARG A 127 0.59 -10.96 12.95
N LEU A 128 -0.46 -11.57 12.38
CA LEU A 128 -1.85 -11.29 12.78
C LEU A 128 -2.10 -11.67 14.24
N THR A 129 -1.49 -12.77 14.70
CA THR A 129 -1.56 -13.21 16.10
C THR A 129 -0.88 -12.21 17.03
N ASP A 130 0.31 -11.70 16.68
CA ASP A 130 1.00 -10.64 17.43
C ASP A 130 0.13 -9.37 17.56
N LEU A 131 -0.67 -9.08 16.53
CA LEU A 131 -1.62 -7.96 16.46
C LEU A 131 -2.98 -8.26 17.14
N LYS A 132 -3.12 -9.44 17.74
CA LYS A 132 -4.34 -9.94 18.40
C LYS A 132 -5.54 -10.11 17.45
N ILE A 133 -5.29 -10.23 16.15
CA ILE A 133 -6.30 -10.51 15.12
C ILE A 133 -6.38 -12.03 14.96
N THR A 134 -7.22 -12.67 15.79
CA THR A 134 -7.32 -14.13 15.85
C THR A 134 -8.59 -14.70 15.20
N ASN A 135 -9.56 -13.85 14.85
CA ASN A 135 -10.84 -14.25 14.26
C ASN A 135 -10.77 -14.44 12.73
N VAL A 136 -9.64 -14.95 12.23
CA VAL A 136 -9.36 -15.08 10.81
C VAL A 136 -9.93 -16.39 10.28
N SER A 137 -10.92 -16.30 9.38
CA SER A 137 -11.59 -17.45 8.76
C SER A 137 -10.71 -18.12 7.68
N ASP A 138 -9.91 -17.34 6.96
CA ASP A 138 -9.01 -17.82 5.91
C ASP A 138 -7.93 -16.78 5.58
N ILE A 139 -6.77 -17.23 5.09
CA ILE A 139 -5.69 -16.37 4.59
C ILE A 139 -5.36 -16.80 3.17
N ILE A 140 -5.62 -15.92 2.21
CA ILE A 140 -5.43 -16.24 0.79
C ILE A 140 -4.42 -15.29 0.16
N ILE A 141 -3.40 -15.86 -0.49
CA ILE A 141 -2.42 -15.13 -1.27
C ILE A 141 -3.04 -14.71 -2.60
N THR A 142 -2.83 -13.45 -3.02
CA THR A 142 -3.37 -12.92 -4.27
C THR A 142 -2.45 -11.90 -4.93
N SER A 143 -2.76 -11.61 -6.18
CA SER A 143 -2.19 -10.50 -6.94
C SER A 143 -3.28 -9.96 -7.85
N GLY A 144 -3.82 -8.78 -7.51
CA GLY A 144 -4.82 -8.12 -8.35
C GLY A 144 -4.29 -7.72 -9.75
N GLN A 145 -2.97 -7.68 -9.95
CA GLN A 145 -2.37 -7.41 -11.25
C GLN A 145 -2.31 -8.63 -12.16
N THR A 146 -2.06 -9.81 -11.60
CA THR A 146 -1.89 -11.06 -12.36
C THR A 146 -3.11 -11.99 -12.26
N ASN A 147 -4.15 -11.57 -11.55
CA ASN A 147 -5.35 -12.37 -11.20
C ASN A 147 -5.02 -13.65 -10.41
N TYR A 148 -3.90 -13.67 -9.69
CA TYR A 148 -3.48 -14.84 -8.91
C TYR A 148 -4.52 -15.20 -7.84
N ASN A 149 -4.99 -16.46 -7.87
CA ASN A 149 -6.02 -17.04 -7.00
C ASN A 149 -7.38 -16.30 -7.03
N ILE A 150 -7.71 -15.55 -8.08
CA ILE A 150 -8.96 -14.78 -8.11
C ILE A 150 -10.21 -15.69 -7.99
N ASP A 151 -10.22 -16.83 -8.70
CA ASP A 151 -11.35 -17.77 -8.67
C ASP A 151 -11.53 -18.40 -7.28
N LEU A 152 -10.42 -18.84 -6.68
CA LEU A 152 -10.40 -19.36 -5.31
C LEU A 152 -10.96 -18.34 -4.31
N ILE A 153 -10.61 -17.07 -4.47
CA ILE A 153 -11.10 -15.99 -3.58
C ILE A 153 -12.60 -15.83 -3.72
N ILE A 154 -13.14 -15.87 -4.94
CA ILE A 154 -14.58 -15.75 -5.18
C ILE A 154 -15.33 -16.93 -4.57
N ASP A 155 -14.84 -18.16 -4.77
CA ASP A 155 -15.42 -19.36 -4.16
C ASP A 155 -15.46 -19.26 -2.63
N LYS A 156 -14.37 -18.77 -2.04
CA LYS A 156 -14.24 -18.59 -0.59
C LYS A 156 -15.12 -17.46 -0.08
N ILE A 157 -15.22 -16.34 -0.80
CA ILE A 157 -16.15 -15.26 -0.48
C ILE A 157 -17.60 -15.79 -0.52
N ASN A 158 -17.98 -16.53 -1.56
CA ASN A 158 -19.33 -17.11 -1.66
C ASN A 158 -19.62 -18.13 -0.55
N LYS A 159 -18.61 -18.92 -0.18
CA LYS A 159 -18.71 -19.87 0.94
C LYS A 159 -18.90 -19.16 2.28
N TYR A 160 -18.04 -18.19 2.61
CA TYR A 160 -18.02 -17.57 3.94
C TYR A 160 -19.10 -16.51 4.10
N ARG A 161 -19.48 -15.77 3.04
CA ARG A 161 -20.48 -14.70 3.14
C ARG A 161 -21.87 -15.23 3.53
N SER A 162 -22.18 -16.49 3.24
CA SER A 162 -23.47 -17.10 3.59
C SER A 162 -24.69 -16.23 3.20
N LYS A 163 -24.68 -15.70 1.96
CA LYS A 163 -25.68 -14.75 1.39
C LYS A 163 -25.71 -13.34 2.00
N LYS A 164 -24.78 -13.00 2.89
CA LYS A 164 -24.61 -11.66 3.45
C LYS A 164 -23.80 -10.76 2.52
N ASP A 165 -23.81 -9.47 2.85
CA ASP A 165 -22.95 -8.45 2.25
C ASP A 165 -21.46 -8.72 2.55
N VAL A 166 -20.59 -8.12 1.74
CA VAL A 166 -19.14 -8.24 1.84
C VAL A 166 -18.52 -6.84 1.90
N TYR A 167 -17.69 -6.58 2.90
CA TYR A 167 -16.99 -5.31 3.04
C TYR A 167 -15.50 -5.51 2.84
N ILE A 168 -14.94 -4.86 1.82
CA ILE A 168 -13.50 -4.88 1.55
C ILE A 168 -12.86 -3.73 2.32
N ILE A 169 -12.00 -4.06 3.27
CA ILE A 169 -11.30 -3.11 4.14
C ILE A 169 -9.79 -3.22 3.98
N GLY A 170 -9.07 -2.15 4.29
CA GLY A 170 -7.61 -2.10 4.25
C GLY A 170 -7.07 -0.69 4.03
N ASN A 171 -5.78 -0.48 4.28
CA ASN A 171 -5.15 0.83 4.11
C ASN A 171 -5.15 1.28 2.64
N ALA A 172 -4.83 2.55 2.39
CA ALA A 172 -4.57 3.06 1.06
C ALA A 172 -3.40 2.29 0.44
N ASN A 173 -3.39 2.18 -0.89
CA ASN A 173 -2.33 1.53 -1.67
C ASN A 173 -2.11 0.01 -1.44
N VAL A 174 -2.90 -0.66 -0.61
CA VAL A 174 -2.83 -2.14 -0.47
C VAL A 174 -3.35 -2.89 -1.71
N GLY A 175 -4.03 -2.19 -2.62
CA GLY A 175 -4.50 -2.72 -3.90
C GLY A 175 -5.97 -3.18 -3.91
N LYS A 176 -6.82 -2.65 -3.00
CA LYS A 176 -8.27 -2.92 -2.97
C LYS A 176 -8.95 -2.66 -4.32
N SER A 177 -8.78 -1.46 -4.87
CA SER A 177 -9.41 -1.10 -6.15
C SER A 177 -8.85 -1.92 -7.33
N THR A 178 -7.56 -2.30 -7.30
CA THR A 178 -6.99 -3.23 -8.30
C THR A 178 -7.64 -4.61 -8.21
N PHE A 179 -7.82 -5.12 -7.00
CA PHE A 179 -8.51 -6.40 -6.76
C PHE A 179 -9.98 -6.35 -7.20
N ILE A 180 -10.70 -5.28 -6.86
CA ILE A 180 -12.09 -5.10 -7.29
C ILE A 180 -12.20 -5.02 -8.82
N ASN A 181 -11.34 -4.24 -9.46
CA ASN A 181 -11.30 -4.17 -10.92
C ASN A 181 -10.94 -5.52 -11.56
N SER A 182 -10.09 -6.32 -10.90
CA SER A 182 -9.83 -7.70 -11.32
C SER A 182 -11.09 -8.56 -11.20
N LEU A 183 -11.80 -8.52 -10.07
CA LEU A 183 -13.07 -9.22 -9.89
C LEU A 183 -14.09 -8.84 -10.97
N LEU A 184 -14.31 -7.54 -11.21
CA LEU A 184 -15.28 -7.03 -12.18
C LEU A 184 -14.97 -7.42 -13.63
N ARG A 185 -13.69 -7.61 -13.97
CA ARG A 185 -13.28 -8.04 -15.33
C ARG A 185 -13.43 -9.54 -15.53
N ASN A 186 -13.20 -10.33 -14.50
CA ASN A 186 -13.17 -11.78 -14.59
C ASN A 186 -14.52 -12.42 -14.25
N TYR A 187 -15.44 -11.68 -13.64
CA TYR A 187 -16.72 -12.21 -13.20
C TYR A 187 -17.89 -11.34 -13.64
N SER A 188 -18.88 -12.00 -14.24
CA SER A 188 -20.19 -11.44 -14.55
C SER A 188 -21.23 -12.10 -13.65
N ASN A 189 -21.98 -11.31 -12.92
CA ASN A 189 -23.13 -11.79 -12.14
C ASN A 189 -24.42 -11.34 -12.83
N GLU A 190 -25.40 -12.25 -12.95
CA GLU A 190 -26.74 -11.90 -13.42
C GLU A 190 -27.50 -11.16 -12.32
N THR A 191 -27.49 -9.84 -12.37
CA THR A 191 -28.21 -8.98 -11.42
C THR A 191 -28.92 -7.86 -12.16
N SER A 192 -30.09 -7.43 -11.66
CA SER A 192 -30.79 -6.26 -12.18
C SER A 192 -30.27 -4.92 -11.63
N HIS A 193 -29.23 -4.96 -10.77
CA HIS A 193 -28.71 -3.79 -10.09
C HIS A 193 -27.45 -3.26 -10.79
N PHE A 194 -27.31 -1.93 -10.84
CA PHE A 194 -26.12 -1.27 -11.36
C PHE A 194 -25.07 -1.06 -10.26
N ILE A 195 -23.79 -0.99 -10.64
CA ILE A 195 -22.72 -0.51 -9.76
C ILE A 195 -23.00 0.95 -9.45
N THR A 196 -22.99 1.31 -8.17
CA THR A 196 -23.34 2.64 -7.69
C THR A 196 -22.38 3.11 -6.62
N THR A 197 -22.31 4.42 -6.40
CA THR A 197 -21.60 5.00 -5.26
C THR A 197 -22.62 5.46 -4.22
N SER A 198 -22.34 5.20 -2.94
CA SER A 198 -23.18 5.66 -1.83
C SER A 198 -22.30 6.18 -0.70
N TYR A 199 -22.83 7.05 0.17
CA TYR A 199 -22.14 7.41 1.41
C TYR A 199 -22.15 6.24 2.39
N PHE A 200 -21.03 5.99 3.06
CA PHE A 200 -21.00 5.05 4.15
C PHE A 200 -21.73 5.65 5.37
N PRO A 201 -22.62 4.89 6.05
CA PRO A 201 -23.46 5.42 7.11
C PRO A 201 -22.69 6.23 8.16
N GLY A 202 -23.17 7.45 8.47
CA GLY A 202 -22.55 8.33 9.46
C GLY A 202 -21.22 8.97 9.03
N THR A 203 -20.87 8.92 7.74
CA THR A 203 -19.64 9.50 7.19
C THR A 203 -19.91 10.24 5.88
N THR A 204 -18.97 11.10 5.48
CA THR A 204 -18.96 11.78 4.16
C THR A 204 -18.25 10.97 3.08
N LEU A 205 -17.81 9.76 3.42
CA LEU A 205 -16.99 8.92 2.58
C LEU A 205 -17.84 8.09 1.60
N ASN A 206 -17.50 8.16 0.32
CA ASN A 206 -18.14 7.36 -0.72
C ASN A 206 -17.61 5.92 -0.72
N VAL A 207 -18.52 4.96 -0.78
CA VAL A 207 -18.24 3.53 -1.01
C VAL A 207 -18.81 3.12 -2.35
N ILE A 208 -18.06 2.25 -3.06
CA ILE A 208 -18.53 1.63 -4.29
C ILE A 208 -19.33 0.40 -3.92
N LYS A 209 -20.59 0.34 -4.34
CA LYS A 209 -21.52 -0.77 -4.11
C LYS A 209 -21.64 -1.60 -5.37
N ILE A 210 -21.19 -2.85 -5.30
CA ILE A 210 -21.13 -3.80 -6.41
C ILE A 210 -22.06 -4.97 -6.12
N PRO A 211 -23.08 -5.24 -6.94
CA PRO A 211 -24.00 -6.34 -6.68
C PRO A 211 -23.32 -7.71 -6.88
N LEU A 212 -23.46 -8.57 -5.88
CA LEU A 212 -23.11 -10.00 -5.99
C LEU A 212 -24.29 -10.81 -6.52
N ASP A 213 -25.48 -10.46 -6.04
CA ASP A 213 -26.76 -11.02 -6.46
C ASP A 213 -27.86 -9.95 -6.23
N ASN A 214 -29.13 -10.32 -6.37
CA ASN A 214 -30.24 -9.38 -6.22
C ASN A 214 -30.47 -8.91 -4.77
N LYS A 215 -29.76 -9.45 -3.77
CA LYS A 215 -29.98 -9.15 -2.35
C LYS A 215 -28.72 -8.69 -1.61
N SER A 216 -27.53 -8.93 -2.15
CA SER A 216 -26.26 -8.69 -1.47
C SER A 216 -25.22 -8.03 -2.36
N PHE A 217 -24.31 -7.31 -1.71
CA PHE A 217 -23.35 -6.43 -2.37
C PHE A 217 -21.95 -6.55 -1.76
N VAL A 218 -20.93 -6.27 -2.59
CA VAL A 218 -19.58 -5.93 -2.17
C VAL A 218 -19.48 -4.41 -2.03
N TYR A 219 -18.91 -3.96 -0.92
CA TYR A 219 -18.63 -2.55 -0.66
C TYR A 219 -17.12 -2.31 -0.65
N ASP A 220 -16.63 -1.45 -1.54
CA ASP A 220 -15.26 -0.91 -1.48
C ASP A 220 -15.22 0.22 -0.45
N THR A 221 -14.46 0.06 0.62
CA THR A 221 -14.28 1.11 1.62
C THR A 221 -13.05 1.97 1.29
N PRO A 222 -13.11 3.30 1.47
CA PRO A 222 -11.92 4.15 1.34
C PRO A 222 -10.78 3.65 2.23
N GLY A 223 -9.56 3.70 1.70
CA GLY A 223 -8.37 3.25 2.43
C GLY A 223 -7.84 4.29 3.42
N ILE A 224 -7.25 3.82 4.52
CA ILE A 224 -6.52 4.68 5.47
C ILE A 224 -5.22 5.16 4.86
N ILE A 225 -4.95 6.46 4.90
CA ILE A 225 -3.64 7.02 4.60
C ILE A 225 -2.84 7.08 5.90
N MET A 226 -1.69 6.39 5.94
CA MET A 226 -0.73 6.55 7.04
C MET A 226 0.27 7.64 6.69
N ASN A 227 0.57 8.50 7.66
CA ASN A 227 1.40 9.69 7.44
C ASN A 227 2.91 9.43 7.64
N ASP A 228 3.28 8.30 8.26
CA ASP A 228 4.67 7.98 8.64
C ASP A 228 5.43 7.16 7.59
N LEU A 229 5.02 7.26 6.32
CA LEU A 229 5.49 6.44 5.22
C LEU A 229 6.43 7.23 4.29
N MET A 230 7.44 6.58 3.71
CA MET A 230 8.36 7.22 2.75
C MET A 230 7.63 7.89 1.58
N TRP A 231 6.47 7.37 1.19
CA TRP A 231 5.69 7.97 0.11
C TRP A 231 5.04 9.32 0.46
N SER A 232 4.94 9.69 1.74
CA SER A 232 4.39 10.99 2.16
C SER A 232 5.40 12.13 2.03
N VAL A 233 6.70 11.81 1.89
CA VAL A 233 7.78 12.80 1.81
C VAL A 233 8.38 12.96 0.41
N VAL A 234 7.90 12.19 -0.57
CA VAL A 234 8.35 12.26 -1.97
C VAL A 234 7.22 12.76 -2.88
N GLU A 235 7.58 13.32 -4.03
CA GLU A 235 6.60 13.76 -5.02
C GLU A 235 5.82 12.56 -5.62
N PRO A 236 4.51 12.69 -5.92
CA PRO A 236 3.69 11.60 -6.45
C PRO A 236 4.28 10.88 -7.68
N LYS A 237 4.99 11.61 -8.55
CA LYS A 237 5.67 11.06 -9.74
C LYS A 237 6.79 10.06 -9.41
N LEU A 238 7.30 10.07 -8.18
CA LEU A 238 8.36 9.20 -7.69
C LEU A 238 7.84 7.91 -7.07
N LEU A 239 6.53 7.82 -6.77
CA LEU A 239 5.93 6.63 -6.15
C LEU A 239 6.21 5.35 -6.92
N ARG A 240 6.19 5.41 -8.26
CA ARG A 240 6.52 4.28 -9.14
C ARG A 240 7.96 3.77 -9.04
N TYR A 241 8.87 4.56 -8.48
CA TYR A 241 10.28 4.19 -8.30
C TYR A 241 10.56 3.67 -6.90
N ILE A 242 9.84 4.15 -5.88
CA ILE A 242 9.97 3.65 -4.51
C ILE A 242 9.13 2.39 -4.25
N LEU A 243 7.96 2.29 -4.87
CA LEU A 243 7.09 1.11 -4.78
C LEU A 243 7.38 0.15 -5.92
N PRO A 244 7.73 -1.13 -5.63
CA PRO A 244 7.96 -2.11 -6.67
C PRO A 244 6.74 -2.28 -7.58
N GLN A 245 7.00 -2.36 -8.89
CA GLN A 245 5.98 -2.62 -9.91
C GLN A 245 6.08 -4.04 -10.49
N LYS A 246 7.13 -4.78 -10.11
CA LYS A 246 7.48 -6.13 -10.57
C LYS A 246 8.24 -6.83 -9.44
N GLU A 247 8.49 -8.12 -9.62
CA GLU A 247 9.32 -8.93 -8.74
C GLU A 247 10.62 -8.20 -8.33
N ILE A 248 10.82 -8.03 -7.02
CA ILE A 248 12.02 -7.43 -6.45
C ILE A 248 13.20 -8.38 -6.58
N LYS A 249 14.36 -7.83 -6.92
CA LYS A 249 15.62 -8.57 -6.96
C LYS A 249 16.38 -8.30 -5.66
N PRO A 250 16.56 -9.30 -4.79
CA PRO A 250 17.32 -9.11 -3.56
C PRO A 250 18.77 -8.75 -3.88
N VAL A 251 19.31 -7.74 -3.21
CA VAL A 251 20.71 -7.32 -3.38
C VAL A 251 21.48 -7.61 -2.10
N ASN A 252 22.50 -8.47 -2.18
CA ASN A 252 23.29 -8.87 -1.01
C ASN A 252 24.52 -7.97 -0.85
N PHE A 253 24.76 -7.51 0.37
CA PHE A 253 25.95 -6.78 0.77
C PHE A 253 26.57 -7.43 2.00
N GLN A 254 27.83 -7.84 1.91
CA GLN A 254 28.62 -8.17 3.08
C GLN A 254 29.27 -6.89 3.63
N LEU A 255 28.84 -6.46 4.81
CA LEU A 255 29.34 -5.25 5.46
C LEU A 255 30.22 -5.59 6.65
N ARG A 256 31.20 -4.71 6.88
CA ARG A 256 32.02 -4.66 8.09
C ARG A 256 31.57 -3.47 8.92
N SER A 257 31.85 -3.53 10.22
CA SER A 257 31.69 -2.37 11.12
C SER A 257 32.26 -1.09 10.50
N GLY A 258 31.56 0.03 10.68
CA GLY A 258 31.92 1.33 10.13
C GLY A 258 31.60 1.50 8.63
N GLN A 259 30.54 0.86 8.14
CA GLN A 259 30.09 1.01 6.73
C GLN A 259 28.61 1.34 6.63
N SER A 260 28.24 1.94 5.50
CA SER A 260 26.87 2.40 5.25
C SER A 260 26.37 1.95 3.88
N LEU A 261 25.06 1.75 3.77
CA LEU A 261 24.32 1.64 2.52
C LEU A 261 23.47 2.90 2.33
N LEU A 262 23.71 3.60 1.22
CA LEU A 262 22.93 4.75 0.77
C LEU A 262 21.81 4.21 -0.12
N LEU A 263 20.57 4.40 0.31
CA LEU A 263 19.36 3.83 -0.29
C LEU A 263 18.69 4.89 -1.16
N GLY A 264 19.11 5.00 -2.41
CA GLY A 264 18.81 6.12 -3.28
C GLY A 264 19.37 7.43 -2.72
N GLY A 265 18.63 8.51 -2.89
CA GLY A 265 18.81 9.80 -2.22
C GLY A 265 17.76 10.01 -1.12
N LEU A 266 17.25 8.94 -0.49
CA LEU A 266 16.12 9.02 0.44
C LEU A 266 16.45 8.56 1.86
N ALA A 267 17.34 7.59 2.04
CA ALA A 267 17.67 7.04 3.34
C ALA A 267 19.11 6.52 3.40
N ILE A 268 19.65 6.38 4.61
CA ILE A 268 20.95 5.77 4.86
C ILE A 268 20.80 4.71 5.95
N PHE A 269 21.36 3.53 5.69
CA PHE A 269 21.54 2.46 6.68
C PHE A 269 23.00 2.42 7.10
N ASP A 270 23.27 2.62 8.38
CA ASP A 270 24.61 2.62 8.96
C ASP A 270 24.82 1.35 9.80
N PHE A 271 25.80 0.55 9.42
CA PHE A 271 26.31 -0.52 10.25
C PHE A 271 27.46 0.03 11.10
N VAL A 272 27.12 0.44 12.31
CA VAL A 272 28.00 1.19 13.21
C VAL A 272 29.03 0.27 13.82
N GLU A 273 28.57 -0.83 14.44
CA GLU A 273 29.41 -1.80 15.14
C GLU A 273 28.84 -3.22 14.98
N GLY A 274 29.71 -4.23 14.99
CA GLY A 274 29.35 -5.65 14.92
C GLY A 274 30.30 -6.46 14.05
N ASP A 275 30.11 -7.78 14.05
CA ASP A 275 30.87 -8.72 13.22
C ASP A 275 30.51 -8.60 11.74
N ASN A 276 31.37 -9.11 10.87
CA ASN A 276 31.08 -9.16 9.43
C ASN A 276 29.73 -9.86 9.19
N THR A 277 28.78 -9.12 8.63
CA THR A 277 27.39 -9.56 8.50
C THR A 277 26.93 -9.42 7.05
N ASP A 278 26.19 -10.42 6.57
CA ASP A 278 25.52 -10.36 5.28
C ASP A 278 24.14 -9.70 5.43
N PHE A 279 23.93 -8.63 4.68
CA PHE A 279 22.69 -7.87 4.62
C PHE A 279 22.04 -8.06 3.26
N THR A 280 20.79 -8.53 3.22
CA THR A 280 20.01 -8.66 2.00
C THR A 280 19.00 -7.52 1.91
N CYS A 281 19.14 -6.69 0.87
CA CYS A 281 18.28 -5.54 0.63
C CYS A 281 17.11 -5.90 -0.29
N TYR A 282 15.89 -5.59 0.14
CA TYR A 282 14.63 -5.80 -0.58
C TYR A 282 13.95 -4.46 -0.81
N PHE A 283 14.25 -3.84 -1.96
CA PHE A 283 13.69 -2.56 -2.39
C PHE A 283 13.18 -2.68 -3.82
N SER A 284 12.45 -1.66 -4.28
CA SER A 284 12.15 -1.51 -5.69
C SER A 284 13.43 -1.56 -6.53
N ASN A 285 13.39 -2.24 -7.68
CA ASN A 285 14.52 -2.39 -8.60
C ASN A 285 15.04 -1.05 -9.17
N TYR A 286 14.32 0.05 -8.94
CA TYR A 286 14.71 1.42 -9.32
C TYR A 286 15.48 2.17 -8.23
N VAL A 287 15.66 1.55 -7.05
CA VAL A 287 16.42 2.12 -5.94
C VAL A 287 17.87 1.73 -6.08
N ASP A 288 18.72 2.71 -6.31
CA ASP A 288 20.18 2.54 -6.31
C ASP A 288 20.65 2.32 -4.87
N ILE A 289 21.42 1.25 -4.64
CA ILE A 289 22.01 0.96 -3.34
C ILE A 289 23.52 1.12 -3.46
N LYS A 290 24.09 2.11 -2.76
CA LYS A 290 25.52 2.42 -2.82
C LYS A 290 26.20 2.25 -1.47
N ARG A 291 27.31 1.53 -1.44
CA ARG A 291 28.12 1.36 -0.23
C ARG A 291 29.05 2.56 -0.01
N SER A 292 29.21 2.98 1.22
CA SER A 292 30.21 3.96 1.64
C SER A 292 30.85 3.55 2.98
N LYS A 293 31.98 4.19 3.32
CA LYS A 293 32.50 4.16 4.70
C LYS A 293 31.62 5.06 5.56
N LEU A 294 31.38 4.67 6.82
CA LEU A 294 30.53 5.41 7.75
C LEU A 294 31.03 6.86 7.94
N GLU A 295 32.33 7.06 8.06
CA GLU A 295 32.94 8.39 8.20
C GLU A 295 32.70 9.33 6.98
N LYS A 296 32.45 8.75 5.79
CA LYS A 296 32.26 9.49 4.52
C LYS A 296 30.82 9.45 4.01
N SER A 297 29.94 8.73 4.68
CA SER A 297 28.59 8.42 4.18
C SER A 297 27.79 9.70 3.91
N SER A 298 27.85 10.68 4.81
CA SER A 298 27.21 11.99 4.69
C SER A 298 27.65 12.73 3.44
N ASN A 299 28.96 12.94 3.27
CA ASN A 299 29.50 13.61 2.09
C ASN A 299 29.23 12.82 0.79
N THR A 300 29.27 11.48 0.87
CA THR A 300 28.96 10.62 -0.29
C THR A 300 27.50 10.79 -0.70
N PHE A 301 26.58 10.80 0.26
CA PHE A 301 25.14 10.99 0.03
C PHE A 301 24.86 12.34 -0.63
N ASP A 302 25.38 13.43 -0.07
CA ASP A 302 25.19 14.78 -0.61
C ASP A 302 25.74 14.90 -2.05
N ASN A 303 26.92 14.34 -2.31
CA ASN A 303 27.51 14.35 -3.65
C ASN A 303 26.72 13.50 -4.66
N LEU A 304 26.13 12.39 -4.23
CA LEU A 304 25.32 11.55 -5.10
C LEU A 304 24.04 12.26 -5.53
N ILE A 305 23.38 12.97 -4.61
CA ILE A 305 22.19 13.78 -4.92
C ILE A 305 22.57 14.96 -5.82
N LYS A 306 23.58 15.75 -5.42
CA LYS A 306 24.03 16.94 -6.15
C LYS A 306 24.41 16.64 -7.61
N ASN A 307 25.06 15.50 -7.84
CA ASN A 307 25.48 15.09 -9.18
C ASN A 307 24.45 14.23 -9.92
N ASN A 308 23.24 14.02 -9.38
CA ASN A 308 22.20 13.14 -9.93
C ASN A 308 22.68 11.70 -10.19
N ASN A 309 23.62 11.22 -9.38
CA ASN A 309 24.28 9.92 -9.52
C ASN A 309 23.62 8.84 -8.65
N THR A 310 22.43 9.07 -8.11
CA THR A 310 21.64 8.09 -7.37
C THR A 310 20.16 8.29 -7.66
N ARG A 311 19.36 7.25 -7.56
CA ARG A 311 17.90 7.29 -7.73
C ARG A 311 17.21 6.35 -6.75
N PRO A 312 15.94 6.63 -6.38
CA PRO A 312 15.27 7.91 -6.54
C PRO A 312 15.85 8.96 -5.59
N TYR A 313 15.68 10.23 -5.92
CA TYR A 313 15.94 11.38 -5.04
C TYR A 313 14.77 12.36 -5.20
N THR A 314 14.53 13.19 -4.20
CA THR A 314 13.38 14.09 -4.11
C THR A 314 13.85 15.51 -3.81
N ARG A 315 13.03 16.52 -4.11
CA ARG A 315 13.36 17.93 -3.80
C ARG A 315 13.34 18.24 -2.30
N SER A 316 12.64 17.43 -1.51
CA SER A 316 12.55 17.59 -0.06
C SER A 316 13.81 17.13 0.68
N ILE A 317 14.70 16.39 0.02
CA ILE A 317 15.94 15.85 0.59
C ILE A 317 17.09 16.22 -0.33
N ASN A 318 17.84 17.24 0.07
CA ASN A 318 18.98 17.75 -0.71
C ASN A 318 20.30 17.34 -0.08
N THR A 319 20.32 17.13 1.24
CA THR A 319 21.51 16.76 2.01
C THR A 319 21.17 15.79 3.13
N VAL A 320 22.20 15.22 3.76
CA VAL A 320 22.07 14.38 4.96
C VAL A 320 21.37 15.10 6.12
N ASN A 321 21.41 16.43 6.18
CA ASN A 321 20.79 17.22 7.25
C ASN A 321 19.26 17.21 7.18
N ASP A 322 18.70 16.83 6.03
CA ASP A 322 17.26 16.63 5.85
C ASP A 322 16.81 15.26 6.43
N LEU A 323 17.76 14.44 6.91
CA LEU A 323 17.53 13.16 7.54
C LEU A 323 17.74 13.23 9.05
N VAL A 324 16.94 12.47 9.78
CA VAL A 324 17.04 12.26 11.21
C VAL A 324 17.67 10.89 11.47
N GLY A 325 18.79 10.87 12.19
CA GLY A 325 19.43 9.64 12.65
C GLY A 325 18.66 9.02 13.81
N VAL A 326 18.42 7.72 13.74
CA VAL A 326 17.79 6.93 14.78
C VAL A 326 18.51 5.60 14.94
N GLU A 327 18.86 5.25 16.17
CA GLU A 327 19.38 3.93 16.50
C GLU A 327 18.24 2.91 16.43
N VAL A 328 18.51 1.77 15.78
CA VAL A 328 17.52 0.72 15.57
C VAL A 328 17.47 -0.17 16.81
N ASP A 329 16.30 -0.30 17.42
CA ASP A 329 16.07 -1.25 18.52
C ASP A 329 15.99 -2.69 17.98
N LEU A 330 17.10 -3.43 18.09
CA LEU A 330 17.20 -4.83 17.68
C LEU A 330 16.76 -5.77 18.82
N ASN A 331 15.48 -5.75 19.16
CA ASN A 331 14.92 -6.52 20.28
C ASN A 331 14.63 -8.01 19.99
N LEU A 332 14.80 -8.48 18.75
CA LEU A 332 14.52 -9.86 18.34
C LEU A 332 15.81 -10.66 18.12
N ASN A 333 15.94 -11.84 18.73
CA ASN A 333 17.10 -12.74 18.59
C ASN A 333 16.89 -13.81 17.51
N ASP A 334 16.77 -13.40 16.25
CA ASP A 334 16.59 -14.29 15.10
C ASP A 334 17.10 -13.62 13.81
N LYS A 335 16.82 -14.21 12.65
CA LYS A 335 16.83 -13.50 11.37
C LYS A 335 15.70 -12.46 11.35
N ILE A 336 16.07 -11.21 11.14
CA ILE A 336 15.17 -10.06 11.24
C ILE A 336 15.18 -9.22 9.98
N ASP A 337 14.08 -8.50 9.76
CA ASP A 337 13.98 -7.43 8.79
C ASP A 337 13.94 -6.08 9.53
N VAL A 338 14.80 -5.15 9.11
CA VAL A 338 14.67 -3.73 9.41
C VAL A 338 13.92 -3.08 8.26
N VAL A 339 12.64 -2.76 8.50
CA VAL A 339 11.70 -2.24 7.51
C VAL A 339 11.67 -0.72 7.58
N ILE A 340 11.86 -0.06 6.45
CA ILE A 340 11.61 1.37 6.26
C ILE A 340 10.21 1.52 5.67
N SER A 341 9.30 2.11 6.43
CA SER A 341 7.87 2.11 6.12
C SER A 341 7.58 2.76 4.75
N GLY A 342 6.94 2.02 3.84
CA GLY A 342 6.61 2.49 2.50
C GLY A 342 7.77 2.52 1.50
N TYR A 343 8.93 1.90 1.82
CA TYR A 343 10.10 1.88 0.94
C TYR A 343 10.65 0.47 0.67
N GLY A 344 10.92 -0.30 1.72
CA GLY A 344 11.52 -1.63 1.61
C GLY A 344 12.15 -2.06 2.93
N TRP A 345 12.95 -3.13 2.90
CA TRP A 345 13.61 -3.63 4.12
C TRP A 345 14.99 -4.21 3.86
N ILE A 346 15.74 -4.36 4.93
CA ILE A 346 17.06 -5.01 4.95
C ILE A 346 16.97 -6.18 5.92
N SER A 347 17.29 -7.39 5.44
CA SER A 347 17.25 -8.63 6.21
C SER A 347 18.65 -9.10 6.59
N PHE A 348 18.83 -9.55 7.82
CA PHE A 348 20.10 -10.10 8.32
C PHE A 348 19.87 -10.97 9.55
N ILE A 349 20.87 -11.77 9.91
CA ILE A 349 20.87 -12.53 11.16
C ILE A 349 21.40 -11.62 12.27
N LYS A 350 20.61 -11.43 13.34
CA LYS A 350 21.09 -10.65 14.47
C LYS A 350 22.26 -11.35 15.18
N SER A 351 23.34 -10.62 15.35
CA SER A 351 24.54 -10.94 16.13
C SER A 351 25.18 -9.65 16.67
N ASN A 352 24.67 -9.15 17.81
CA ASN A 352 25.19 -7.99 18.55
C ASN A 352 25.54 -6.75 17.69
N GLN A 353 24.82 -6.53 16.58
CA GLN A 353 25.07 -5.37 15.72
C GLN A 353 24.50 -4.09 16.34
N LYS A 354 25.17 -2.97 16.09
CA LYS A 354 24.64 -1.62 16.28
C LYS A 354 24.37 -1.01 14.92
N ILE A 355 23.10 -0.65 14.69
CA ILE A 355 22.63 -0.13 13.41
C ILE A 355 21.93 1.21 13.65
N ASN A 356 22.26 2.20 12.81
CA ASN A 356 21.51 3.45 12.74
C ASN A 356 20.83 3.57 11.38
N LEU A 357 19.61 4.11 11.38
CA LEU A 357 18.94 4.57 10.16
C LEU A 357 18.97 6.09 10.14
N ARG A 358 19.20 6.68 8.98
CA ARG A 358 18.94 8.10 8.73
C ARG A 358 17.79 8.21 7.76
N LEU A 359 16.66 8.72 8.24
CA LEU A 359 15.39 8.76 7.51
C LEU A 359 14.85 10.19 7.46
N PRO A 360 14.04 10.56 6.46
CA PRO A 360 13.37 11.85 6.43
C PRO A 360 12.46 12.02 7.66
N LYS A 361 12.32 13.25 8.14
CA LYS A 361 11.46 13.53 9.30
C LYS A 361 10.03 13.03 9.05
N GLY A 362 9.50 12.25 9.99
CA GLY A 362 8.16 11.67 9.92
C GLY A 362 8.13 10.25 9.37
N VAL A 363 9.15 9.79 8.62
CA VAL A 363 9.23 8.41 8.15
C VAL A 363 9.62 7.48 9.28
N SER A 364 8.85 6.41 9.49
CA SER A 364 9.10 5.44 10.54
C SER A 364 9.85 4.20 10.04
N TYR A 365 10.42 3.46 10.99
CA TYR A 365 10.93 2.10 10.76
C TYR A 365 10.27 1.11 11.70
N ARG A 366 10.36 -0.19 11.36
CA ARG A 366 9.93 -1.30 12.20
C ARG A 366 10.96 -2.43 12.12
N VAL A 367 11.14 -3.14 13.23
CA VAL A 367 11.90 -4.40 13.27
C VAL A 367 10.91 -5.54 13.40
N ARG A 368 11.08 -6.58 12.58
CA ARG A 368 10.19 -7.76 12.56
C ARG A 368 11.00 -9.02 12.28
N LYS A 369 10.42 -10.18 12.57
CA LYS A 369 10.97 -11.46 12.08
C LYS A 369 11.01 -11.47 10.56
N ALA A 370 12.09 -12.00 10.00
CA ALA A 370 12.30 -12.01 8.56
C ALA A 370 11.17 -12.76 7.82
N LEU A 371 10.62 -12.12 6.79
CA LEU A 371 9.66 -12.77 5.88
C LEU A 371 10.35 -13.83 4.99
N ILE A 372 11.60 -13.56 4.59
CA ILE A 372 12.35 -14.32 3.57
C ILE A 372 13.52 -15.03 4.19
#